data_AF-A0A3D2HHF5-F1
#
_entry.id   AF-A0A3D2HHF5-F1
#
_cell.length_a   1.000
_cell.length_b   1.000
_cell.length_c   1.000
_cell.angle_alpha   90.00
_cell.angle_beta   90.00
_cell.angle_gamma   90.00
#
_symmetry.space_group_name_H-M   'P 1'
#
loop_
_entity.id
_entity.type
_entity.pdbx_description
1 polymer ?
#
loop_
_entity_poly.entity_id
_entity_poly.type
_entity_poly.pdbx_seq_one_letter_code
_entity_poly.pdbx_strand_id
1 'polypeptide(L)'
;LYDTYGFPFELTQFIAQERSWSVDSEGFQRCMNEQRQRSKTNTTKSIVQAKVLTDLKTEFIGYDHWLMPQQATLLDDVTIGDKTYLIFDKTPFYAESGGQAGDVGDVTFDRNNKLKIVNTIRQNEAILHELDAEATKHFFELKAKQDLKGPWTLTVDRYHRIPCSVNHTATHLLHAALRKELGTAVKQMGSKITAEGLSFDFSYPYSIDPSQLTNIELTCNNYIYGRDPVQFEELAKDQVPSTCIHQFDDKYGDKVRMVTIKGSNGSILSQELCGGTHVQSTNFIGVFHITSCQSIGSGIKRIEAITGSKALAYYRELEHEVHQLEQQLSMPLGKISDAYQKLLKQDRRKGTFLEKALQAHGGQCLKESTHDGLRYIQWEAHVIDPNTYRKACKAYLGNHPDIDVLWGATQDNEGSIVTVFLFCSQAAIAKGVQAGAEIQAFAARCASKGGGKPDFASCSVAEAAFKQHWGTILS
;
A
#
# COMPACT_ATOMS: atom_id res chain seq x y z
N LEU A 1 4.69 -16.57 -14.65
CA LEU A 1 3.91 -15.50 -15.31
C LEU A 1 2.51 -15.41 -14.72
N TYR A 2 1.71 -16.47 -14.84
CA TYR A 2 0.35 -16.50 -14.29
C TYR A 2 0.30 -16.40 -12.76
N ASP A 3 0.86 -17.34 -12.00
CA ASP A 3 0.73 -17.36 -10.53
C ASP A 3 1.47 -16.22 -9.80
N THR A 4 2.72 -15.95 -10.20
CA THR A 4 3.59 -14.99 -9.49
C THR A 4 3.30 -13.53 -9.86
N TYR A 5 2.88 -13.28 -11.10
CA TYR A 5 2.77 -11.93 -11.66
C TYR A 5 1.36 -11.62 -12.18
N GLY A 6 0.40 -12.55 -12.04
CA GLY A 6 -0.97 -12.38 -12.52
C GLY A 6 -1.09 -12.21 -14.04
N PHE A 7 -0.04 -12.53 -14.79
CA PHE A 7 0.04 -12.23 -16.21
C PHE A 7 -0.84 -13.22 -17.01
N PRO A 8 -1.85 -12.75 -17.78
CA PRO A 8 -2.82 -13.65 -18.40
C PRO A 8 -2.18 -14.60 -19.41
N PHE A 9 -2.67 -15.83 -19.45
CA PHE A 9 -2.16 -16.85 -20.37
C PHE A 9 -2.43 -16.47 -21.83
N GLU A 10 -3.60 -15.89 -22.09
CA GLU A 10 -4.04 -15.41 -23.41
C GLU A 10 -3.12 -14.28 -23.92
N LEU A 11 -2.69 -13.38 -23.04
CA LEU A 11 -1.74 -12.31 -23.39
C LEU A 11 -0.34 -12.88 -23.68
N THR A 12 0.04 -13.93 -22.97
CA THR A 12 1.30 -14.66 -23.21
C THR A 12 1.29 -15.34 -24.58
N GLN A 13 0.17 -15.97 -24.95
CA GLN A 13 -0.02 -16.57 -26.26
C GLN A 13 0.05 -15.51 -27.37
N PHE A 14 -0.62 -14.37 -27.19
CA PHE A 14 -0.62 -13.28 -28.16
C PHE A 14 0.79 -12.72 -28.41
N ILE A 15 1.54 -12.40 -27.36
CA ILE A 15 2.91 -11.85 -27.47
C ILE A 15 3.89 -12.87 -28.06
N ALA A 16 3.74 -14.15 -27.71
CA ALA A 16 4.56 -15.22 -28.28
C ALA A 16 4.30 -15.37 -29.78
N GLN A 17 3.05 -15.26 -30.21
CA GLN A 17 2.66 -15.35 -31.62
C GLN A 17 3.25 -14.20 -32.45
N GLU A 18 3.29 -12.98 -31.93
CA GLU A 18 3.95 -11.83 -32.58
C GLU A 18 5.46 -12.07 -32.82
N ARG A 19 6.08 -12.93 -32.00
CA ARG A 19 7.49 -13.30 -32.10
C ARG A 19 7.73 -14.65 -32.78
N SER A 20 6.71 -15.22 -33.42
CA SER A 20 6.75 -16.55 -34.04
C SER A 20 7.15 -17.68 -33.07
N TRP A 21 6.82 -17.53 -31.79
CA TRP A 21 7.01 -18.55 -30.76
C TRP A 21 5.68 -19.23 -30.46
N SER A 22 5.72 -20.54 -30.20
CA SER A 22 4.56 -21.30 -29.73
C SER A 22 4.55 -21.39 -28.20
N VAL A 23 3.36 -21.42 -27.62
CA VAL A 23 3.16 -21.62 -26.18
C VAL A 23 2.54 -22.99 -25.95
N ASP A 24 3.18 -23.80 -25.10
CA ASP A 24 2.69 -25.13 -24.71
C ASP A 24 1.43 -25.00 -23.83
N SER A 25 0.28 -25.02 -24.49
CA SER A 25 -1.02 -24.83 -23.85
C SER A 25 -1.48 -26.07 -23.10
N GLU A 26 -1.11 -27.26 -23.56
CA GLU A 26 -1.41 -28.52 -22.88
C GLU A 26 -0.58 -28.66 -21.60
N GLY A 27 0.71 -28.31 -21.66
CA GLY A 27 1.59 -28.26 -20.49
C GLY A 27 1.11 -27.28 -19.44
N PHE A 28 0.67 -26.08 -19.85
CA PHE A 28 0.06 -25.10 -18.96
C PHE A 28 -1.20 -25.66 -18.27
N GLN A 29 -2.14 -26.24 -19.03
CA GLN A 29 -3.37 -26.79 -18.47
C GLN A 29 -3.12 -27.97 -17.53
N ARG A 30 -2.12 -28.82 -17.83
CA ARG A 30 -1.68 -29.90 -16.96
C ARG A 30 -1.14 -29.37 -15.63
N CYS A 31 -0.25 -28.38 -15.66
CA CYS A 31 0.30 -27.75 -14.45
C CYS A 31 -0.79 -27.06 -13.61
N MET A 32 -1.75 -26.37 -14.25
CA MET A 32 -2.92 -25.78 -13.58
C MET A 32 -3.81 -26.85 -12.93
N ASN A 33 -3.98 -28.00 -13.59
CA ASN A 33 -4.74 -29.13 -13.06
C ASN A 33 -4.00 -29.82 -11.90
N GLU A 34 -2.68 -29.98 -11.97
CA GLU A 34 -1.84 -30.50 -10.89
C GLU A 34 -1.86 -29.57 -9.67
N GLN A 35 -1.81 -28.25 -9.87
CA GLN A 35 -1.97 -27.26 -8.81
C GLN A 35 -3.36 -27.36 -8.17
N ARG A 36 -4.43 -27.44 -8.97
CA ARG A 36 -5.81 -27.69 -8.48
C ARG A 36 -5.92 -29.01 -7.73
N GLN A 37 -5.18 -30.05 -8.13
CA GLN A 37 -5.16 -31.35 -7.46
C GLN A 37 -4.33 -31.35 -6.17
N ARG A 38 -3.23 -30.57 -6.09
CA ARG A 38 -2.48 -30.33 -4.84
C ARG A 38 -3.35 -29.62 -3.80
N SER A 39 -4.20 -28.69 -4.23
CA SER A 39 -5.25 -28.10 -3.39
C SER A 39 -6.30 -29.12 -2.94
N LYS A 40 -6.48 -30.22 -3.69
CA LYS A 40 -7.42 -31.31 -3.38
C LYS A 40 -6.83 -32.41 -2.47
N THR A 41 -5.53 -32.47 -2.24
CA THR A 41 -4.93 -33.49 -1.36
C THR A 41 -5.14 -33.16 0.13
N ASN A 42 -5.46 -31.90 0.45
CA ASN A 42 -6.01 -31.49 1.76
C ASN A 42 -7.47 -31.90 1.98
N THR A 43 -8.14 -32.49 0.97
CA THR A 43 -9.61 -32.66 0.95
C THR A 43 -10.10 -33.93 1.65
N THR A 44 -9.25 -34.94 1.87
CA THR A 44 -9.71 -36.20 2.51
C THR A 44 -10.06 -36.03 4.00
N LYS A 45 -9.39 -35.11 4.71
CA LYS A 45 -9.81 -34.69 6.07
C LYS A 45 -11.03 -33.75 6.06
N SER A 46 -11.16 -32.91 5.03
CA SER A 46 -12.28 -31.95 4.92
C SER A 46 -13.61 -32.59 4.51
N ILE A 47 -13.62 -33.74 3.82
CA ILE A 47 -14.87 -34.42 3.40
C ILE A 47 -15.66 -34.96 4.60
N VAL A 48 -15.00 -35.49 5.63
CA VAL A 48 -15.69 -36.02 6.82
C VAL A 48 -16.24 -34.89 7.69
N GLN A 49 -15.51 -33.78 7.83
CA GLN A 49 -15.97 -32.59 8.56
C GLN A 49 -17.06 -31.81 7.80
N ALA A 50 -16.97 -31.71 6.47
CA ALA A 50 -18.01 -31.07 5.65
C ALA A 50 -19.35 -31.81 5.71
N LYS A 51 -19.35 -33.14 5.90
CA LYS A 51 -20.57 -33.95 6.00
C LYS A 51 -21.28 -33.84 7.36
N VAL A 52 -20.57 -33.47 8.43
CA VAL A 52 -21.17 -33.16 9.74
C VAL A 52 -21.80 -31.77 9.72
N LEU A 53 -21.18 -30.82 9.01
CA LEU A 53 -21.67 -29.45 8.88
C LEU A 53 -22.88 -29.29 7.94
N THR A 54 -23.20 -30.28 7.10
CA THR A 54 -24.37 -30.21 6.21
C THR A 54 -25.71 -30.37 6.94
N ASP A 55 -25.72 -30.96 8.15
CA ASP A 55 -26.95 -31.23 8.90
C ASP A 55 -27.24 -30.16 9.99
N LEU A 56 -26.28 -29.24 10.21
CA LEU A 56 -26.39 -28.19 11.22
C LEU A 56 -26.82 -26.86 10.59
N LYS A 57 -27.79 -26.20 11.24
CA LYS A 57 -28.33 -24.91 10.83
C LYS A 57 -28.27 -23.93 11.99
N THR A 58 -27.78 -22.72 11.73
CA THR A 58 -27.77 -21.63 12.71
C THR A 58 -28.66 -20.48 12.25
N GLU A 59 -29.61 -20.08 13.10
CA GLU A 59 -30.42 -18.88 12.89
C GLU A 59 -29.58 -17.62 13.20
N PHE A 60 -29.47 -16.70 12.25
CA PHE A 60 -28.80 -15.42 12.48
C PHE A 60 -29.80 -14.38 12.98
N ILE A 61 -29.62 -13.90 14.21
CA ILE A 61 -30.47 -12.89 14.87
C ILE A 61 -29.76 -11.53 15.03
N GLY A 62 -28.55 -11.41 14.50
CA GLY A 62 -27.64 -10.29 14.77
C GLY A 62 -27.95 -8.99 14.04
N TYR A 63 -28.99 -8.94 13.20
CA TYR A 63 -29.48 -7.66 12.65
C TYR A 63 -30.12 -6.80 13.76
N ASP A 64 -30.96 -7.40 14.58
CA ASP A 64 -31.73 -6.69 15.62
C ASP A 64 -31.23 -6.98 17.04
N HIS A 65 -30.65 -8.16 17.28
CA HIS A 65 -30.39 -8.67 18.63
C HIS A 65 -28.89 -8.81 18.97
N TRP A 66 -28.06 -7.85 18.57
CA TRP A 66 -26.60 -7.91 18.83
C TRP A 66 -26.13 -7.07 20.02
N LEU A 67 -26.88 -6.04 20.42
CA LEU A 67 -26.44 -5.08 21.43
C LEU A 67 -26.47 -5.65 22.86
N MET A 68 -27.36 -6.62 23.11
CA MET A 68 -27.54 -7.27 24.41
C MET A 68 -27.13 -8.74 24.34
N PRO A 69 -26.63 -9.34 25.44
CA PRO A 69 -26.29 -10.75 25.47
C PRO A 69 -27.48 -11.64 25.09
N GLN A 70 -27.24 -12.64 24.24
CA GLN A 70 -28.26 -13.58 23.77
C GLN A 70 -28.02 -14.98 24.31
N GLN A 71 -29.09 -15.71 24.63
CA GLN A 71 -29.00 -17.12 25.01
C GLN A 71 -29.08 -18.00 23.76
N ALA A 72 -28.18 -18.97 23.63
CA ALA A 72 -28.17 -19.93 22.54
C ALA A 72 -27.71 -21.31 23.02
N THR A 73 -28.14 -22.38 22.36
CA THR A 73 -27.76 -23.75 22.69
C THR A 73 -26.55 -24.15 21.86
N LEU A 74 -25.50 -24.68 22.50
CA LEU A 74 -24.38 -25.26 21.77
C LEU A 74 -24.84 -26.57 21.10
N LEU A 75 -24.85 -26.57 19.77
CA LEU A 75 -25.23 -27.73 18.99
C LEU A 75 -24.05 -28.70 18.84
N ASP A 76 -22.88 -28.15 18.49
CA ASP A 76 -21.68 -28.94 18.23
C ASP A 76 -20.41 -28.06 18.31
N ASP A 77 -19.26 -28.73 18.33
CA ASP A 77 -17.94 -28.13 18.15
C ASP A 77 -17.14 -28.89 17.09
N VAL A 78 -16.35 -28.15 16.31
CA VAL A 78 -15.54 -28.73 15.24
C VAL A 78 -14.14 -28.13 15.23
N THR A 79 -13.13 -28.96 15.03
CA THR A 79 -11.75 -28.51 14.83
C THR A 79 -11.38 -28.60 13.35
N ILE A 80 -11.21 -27.47 12.68
CA ILE A 80 -10.80 -27.42 11.27
C ILE A 80 -9.35 -26.92 11.21
N GLY A 81 -8.44 -27.79 10.77
CA GLY A 81 -7.01 -27.49 10.85
C GLY A 81 -6.54 -27.43 12.30
N ASP A 82 -6.00 -26.29 12.71
CA ASP A 82 -5.52 -25.97 14.07
C ASP A 82 -6.52 -25.11 14.87
N LYS A 83 -7.69 -24.81 14.31
CA LYS A 83 -8.68 -23.91 14.89
C LYS A 83 -9.90 -24.67 15.37
N THR A 84 -10.44 -24.28 16.52
CA THR A 84 -11.66 -24.84 17.09
C THR A 84 -12.81 -23.86 16.94
N TYR A 85 -13.97 -24.38 16.52
CA TYR A 85 -15.17 -23.62 16.26
C TYR A 85 -16.33 -24.16 17.08
N LEU A 86 -17.14 -23.24 17.61
CA LEU A 86 -18.42 -23.57 18.26
C LEU A 86 -19.58 -23.27 17.32
N ILE A 87 -20.61 -24.11 17.35
CA ILE A 87 -21.81 -23.98 16.51
C ILE A 87 -23.03 -23.92 17.42
N PHE A 88 -23.83 -22.87 17.28
CA PHE A 88 -25.03 -22.64 18.07
C PHE A 88 -26.30 -22.78 17.22
N ASP A 89 -27.44 -22.99 17.86
CA ASP A 89 -28.77 -23.01 17.23
C ASP A 89 -29.15 -21.65 16.64
N LYS A 90 -28.79 -20.57 17.34
CA LYS A 90 -28.89 -19.19 16.88
C LYS A 90 -27.71 -18.37 17.35
N THR A 91 -27.43 -17.26 16.66
CA THR A 91 -26.32 -16.38 17.05
C THR A 91 -26.55 -14.91 16.67
N PRO A 92 -26.16 -13.96 17.54
CA PRO A 92 -26.05 -12.56 17.18
C PRO A 92 -24.78 -12.23 16.40
N PHE A 93 -23.79 -13.13 16.34
CA PHE A 93 -22.50 -12.90 15.68
C PHE A 93 -22.67 -12.95 14.16
N TYR A 94 -22.25 -11.88 13.50
CA TYR A 94 -22.22 -11.78 12.05
C TYR A 94 -21.10 -12.66 11.52
N ALA A 95 -21.43 -13.57 10.60
CA ALA A 95 -20.44 -14.38 9.91
C ALA A 95 -19.82 -13.61 8.75
N GLU A 96 -18.51 -13.70 8.59
CA GLU A 96 -17.76 -13.05 7.50
C GLU A 96 -18.42 -13.29 6.14
N SER A 97 -18.80 -12.22 5.45
CA SER A 97 -19.48 -12.27 4.17
C SER A 97 -19.50 -10.89 3.50
N GLY A 98 -19.62 -10.84 2.17
CA GLY A 98 -19.72 -9.59 1.40
C GLY A 98 -18.52 -8.64 1.58
N GLY A 99 -17.37 -9.17 1.98
CA GLY A 99 -16.17 -8.41 2.33
C GLY A 99 -16.14 -7.91 3.78
N GLN A 100 -17.24 -7.98 4.53
CA GLN A 100 -17.27 -7.63 5.95
C GLN A 100 -16.70 -8.75 6.81
N ALA A 101 -15.73 -8.39 7.66
CA ALA A 101 -15.15 -9.28 8.66
C ALA A 101 -16.20 -9.83 9.62
N GLY A 102 -16.02 -11.10 10.01
CA GLY A 102 -16.85 -11.74 11.02
C GLY A 102 -16.76 -11.03 12.36
N ASP A 103 -17.82 -11.15 13.16
CA ASP A 103 -17.81 -10.60 14.50
C ASP A 103 -16.86 -11.36 15.43
N VAL A 104 -16.39 -10.61 16.41
CA VAL A 104 -15.64 -11.07 17.56
C VAL A 104 -16.41 -10.75 18.83
N GLY A 105 -16.03 -11.36 19.94
CA GLY A 105 -16.73 -11.18 21.20
C GLY A 105 -16.48 -12.34 22.13
N ASP A 106 -17.49 -12.66 22.93
CA ASP A 106 -17.36 -13.65 23.98
C ASP A 106 -18.58 -14.57 24.05
N VAL A 107 -18.35 -15.82 24.42
CA VAL A 107 -19.40 -16.78 24.79
C VAL A 107 -19.16 -17.28 26.21
N THR A 108 -20.22 -17.37 27.00
CA THR A 108 -20.13 -17.71 28.43
C THR A 108 -21.08 -18.84 28.76
N PHE A 109 -20.56 -19.96 29.27
CA PHE A 109 -21.36 -21.11 29.71
C PHE A 109 -21.94 -20.89 31.11
N ASP A 110 -21.11 -20.38 32.02
CA ASP A 110 -21.49 -20.01 33.39
C ASP A 110 -20.61 -18.84 33.87
N ARG A 111 -20.82 -18.37 35.11
CA ARG A 111 -20.14 -17.19 35.68
C ARG A 111 -18.61 -17.23 35.60
N ASN A 112 -18.01 -18.41 35.56
CA ASN A 112 -16.55 -18.58 35.57
C ASN A 112 -15.99 -19.02 34.22
N ASN A 113 -16.86 -19.41 33.28
CA ASN A 113 -16.47 -20.06 32.04
C ASN A 113 -16.80 -19.19 30.83
N LYS A 114 -15.91 -18.23 30.60
CA LYS A 114 -15.94 -17.29 29.47
C LYS A 114 -14.89 -17.70 28.43
N LEU A 115 -15.30 -17.77 27.17
CA LEU A 115 -14.45 -18.10 26.03
C LEU A 115 -14.49 -16.95 25.03
N LYS A 116 -13.33 -16.63 24.45
CA LYS A 116 -13.19 -15.56 23.46
C LYS A 116 -13.42 -16.09 22.05
N ILE A 117 -14.29 -15.40 21.31
CA ILE A 117 -14.49 -15.58 19.87
C ILE A 117 -13.64 -14.56 19.13
N VAL A 118 -12.74 -15.03 18.26
CA VAL A 118 -11.82 -14.17 17.48
C VAL A 118 -12.20 -14.02 16.01
N ASN A 119 -13.11 -14.87 15.51
CA ASN A 119 -13.71 -14.72 14.20
C ASN A 119 -15.03 -15.50 14.15
N THR A 120 -15.92 -15.11 13.24
CA THR A 120 -17.16 -15.85 12.96
C THR A 120 -17.27 -16.05 11.46
N ILE A 121 -17.44 -17.30 11.01
CA ILE A 121 -17.50 -17.65 9.58
C ILE A 121 -18.75 -18.48 9.28
N ARG A 122 -19.18 -18.47 8.01
CA ARG A 122 -20.31 -19.28 7.56
C ARG A 122 -19.80 -20.44 6.71
N GLN A 123 -20.30 -21.64 6.99
CA GLN A 123 -20.09 -22.80 6.14
C GLN A 123 -21.45 -23.48 5.93
N ASN A 124 -21.96 -23.44 4.69
CA ASN A 124 -23.32 -23.83 4.35
C ASN A 124 -24.36 -23.03 5.20
N GLU A 125 -25.27 -23.73 5.89
CA GLU A 125 -26.26 -23.12 6.78
C GLU A 125 -25.78 -22.93 8.23
N ALA A 126 -24.60 -23.45 8.59
CA ALA A 126 -24.00 -23.33 9.91
C ALA A 126 -23.15 -22.06 10.05
N ILE A 127 -23.21 -21.44 11.24
CA ILE A 127 -22.32 -20.34 11.62
C ILE A 127 -21.34 -20.84 12.68
N LEU A 128 -20.05 -20.74 12.35
CA LEU A 128 -18.93 -21.26 13.12
C LEU A 128 -18.24 -20.11 13.85
N HIS A 129 -18.04 -20.26 15.16
CA HIS A 129 -17.46 -19.24 16.04
C HIS A 129 -16.06 -19.69 16.46
N GLU A 130 -15.03 -19.05 15.91
CA GLU A 130 -13.62 -19.40 16.12
C GLU A 130 -13.15 -19.03 17.52
N LEU A 131 -12.65 -20.01 18.27
CA LEU A 131 -11.97 -19.81 19.54
C LEU A 131 -10.51 -19.43 19.32
N ASP A 132 -9.97 -18.54 20.16
CA ASP A 132 -8.52 -18.39 20.25
C ASP A 132 -7.84 -19.62 20.88
N ALA A 133 -6.51 -19.63 20.88
CA ALA A 133 -5.73 -20.75 21.39
C ALA A 133 -5.91 -21.00 22.90
N GLU A 134 -6.13 -19.96 23.70
CA GLU A 134 -6.33 -20.08 25.15
C GLU A 134 -7.75 -20.59 25.45
N ALA A 135 -8.75 -19.98 24.81
CA ALA A 135 -10.15 -20.38 24.87
C ALA A 135 -10.34 -21.82 24.36
N THR A 136 -9.60 -22.25 23.34
CA THR A 136 -9.63 -23.63 22.85
C THR A 136 -9.20 -24.62 23.94
N LYS A 137 -8.08 -24.34 24.63
CA LYS A 137 -7.60 -25.19 25.73
C LYS A 137 -8.63 -25.24 26.86
N HIS A 138 -9.12 -24.07 27.28
CA HIS A 138 -10.12 -23.97 28.34
C HIS A 138 -11.41 -24.72 27.98
N PHE A 139 -11.89 -24.60 26.74
CA PHE A 139 -13.07 -25.31 26.27
C PHE A 139 -12.94 -26.83 26.39
N PHE A 140 -11.82 -27.41 25.97
CA PHE A 140 -11.61 -28.86 26.08
C PHE A 140 -11.44 -29.33 27.53
N GLU A 141 -10.82 -28.51 28.40
CA GLU A 141 -10.76 -28.79 29.84
C GLU A 141 -12.15 -28.81 30.49
N LEU A 142 -13.05 -27.92 30.05
CA LEU A 142 -14.44 -27.89 30.51
C LEU A 142 -15.23 -29.09 29.98
N LYS A 143 -15.10 -29.39 28.68
CA LYS A 143 -15.78 -30.51 28.02
C LYS A 143 -15.40 -31.87 28.62
N ALA A 144 -14.17 -32.01 29.13
CA ALA A 144 -13.74 -33.22 29.83
C ALA A 144 -14.38 -33.38 31.22
N LYS A 145 -14.88 -32.30 31.83
CA LYS A 145 -15.45 -32.28 33.20
C LYS A 145 -16.98 -32.34 33.21
N GLN A 146 -17.64 -31.84 32.17
CA GLN A 146 -19.10 -31.76 32.10
C GLN A 146 -19.62 -31.69 30.66
N ASP A 147 -20.90 -32.00 30.48
CA ASP A 147 -21.59 -31.76 29.21
C ASP A 147 -21.83 -30.25 29.01
N LEU A 148 -21.54 -29.77 27.80
CA LEU A 148 -21.62 -28.37 27.43
C LEU A 148 -22.83 -28.05 26.55
N LYS A 149 -23.76 -29.01 26.34
CA LYS A 149 -25.03 -28.85 25.60
C LYS A 149 -26.08 -27.94 26.28
N GLY A 150 -25.66 -27.09 27.21
CA GLY A 150 -26.52 -26.14 27.92
C GLY A 150 -26.65 -24.78 27.20
N PRO A 151 -27.43 -23.85 27.77
CA PRO A 151 -27.52 -22.49 27.25
C PRO A 151 -26.21 -21.74 27.49
N TRP A 152 -25.70 -21.13 26.42
CA TRP A 152 -24.57 -20.21 26.44
C TRP A 152 -25.07 -18.78 26.28
N THR A 153 -24.39 -17.85 26.93
CA THR A 153 -24.58 -16.42 26.76
C THR A 153 -23.60 -15.89 25.71
N LEU A 154 -24.10 -15.44 24.57
CA LEU A 154 -23.36 -14.91 23.43
C LEU A 154 -23.37 -13.37 23.48
N THR A 155 -22.19 -12.76 23.48
CA THR A 155 -22.01 -11.29 23.55
C THR A 155 -21.08 -10.81 22.45
N VAL A 156 -21.60 -10.06 21.49
CA VAL A 156 -20.82 -9.45 20.40
C VAL A 156 -20.02 -8.27 20.92
N ASP A 157 -18.76 -8.14 20.49
CA ASP A 157 -17.96 -6.96 20.78
C ASP A 157 -18.46 -5.75 19.99
N ARG A 158 -19.11 -4.82 20.69
CA ARG A 158 -19.61 -3.58 20.09
C ARG A 158 -18.51 -2.71 19.49
N TYR A 159 -17.29 -2.77 20.03
CA TYR A 159 -16.16 -1.97 19.54
C TYR A 159 -15.61 -2.49 18.21
N HIS A 160 -15.95 -3.73 17.86
CA HIS A 160 -15.70 -4.31 16.54
C HIS A 160 -16.91 -4.14 15.61
N ARG A 161 -18.12 -4.52 16.08
CA ARG A 161 -19.34 -4.52 15.25
C ARG A 161 -19.73 -3.13 14.73
N ILE A 162 -19.64 -2.10 15.58
CA ILE A 162 -20.06 -0.74 15.19
C ILE A 162 -19.16 -0.20 14.07
N PRO A 163 -17.82 -0.17 14.20
CA PRO A 163 -16.95 0.28 13.12
C PRO A 163 -17.10 -0.56 11.83
N CYS A 164 -17.27 -1.88 11.93
CA CYS A 164 -17.57 -2.72 10.75
C CYS A 164 -18.84 -2.25 10.03
N SER A 165 -19.94 -2.02 10.77
CA SER A 165 -21.22 -1.57 10.21
C SER A 165 -21.14 -0.16 9.61
N VAL A 166 -20.36 0.72 10.25
CA VAL A 166 -20.06 2.08 9.75
C VAL A 166 -19.31 1.99 8.43
N ASN A 167 -18.22 1.22 8.38
CA ASN A 167 -17.39 1.04 7.18
C ASN A 167 -18.17 0.34 6.06
N HIS A 168 -19.12 -0.55 6.41
CA HIS A 168 -19.98 -1.18 5.42
C HIS A 168 -20.90 -0.15 4.75
N THR A 169 -21.65 0.64 5.52
CA THR A 169 -22.49 1.69 4.94
C THR A 169 -21.64 2.71 4.17
N ALA A 170 -20.45 3.05 4.65
CA ALA A 170 -19.53 3.93 3.92
C ALA A 170 -19.08 3.33 2.58
N THR A 171 -18.95 2.01 2.48
CA THR A 171 -18.63 1.32 1.21
C THR A 171 -19.73 1.53 0.15
N HIS A 172 -21.00 1.47 0.54
CA HIS A 172 -22.13 1.79 -0.34
C HIS A 172 -22.11 3.25 -0.81
N LEU A 173 -21.80 4.19 0.10
CA LEU A 173 -21.67 5.60 -0.26
C LEU A 173 -20.48 5.87 -1.18
N LEU A 174 -19.36 5.17 -0.98
CA LEU A 174 -18.20 5.21 -1.87
C LEU A 174 -18.55 4.68 -3.25
N HIS A 175 -19.26 3.56 -3.34
CA HIS A 175 -19.69 3.00 -4.62
C HIS A 175 -20.62 3.97 -5.37
N ALA A 176 -21.58 4.59 -4.68
CA ALA A 176 -22.44 5.63 -5.23
C ALA A 176 -21.63 6.85 -5.72
N ALA A 177 -20.70 7.35 -4.91
CA ALA A 177 -19.85 8.49 -5.25
C ALA A 177 -18.96 8.21 -6.47
N LEU A 178 -18.36 7.02 -6.54
CA LEU A 178 -17.57 6.57 -7.70
C LEU A 178 -18.41 6.55 -8.98
N ARG A 179 -19.62 5.99 -8.92
CA ARG A 179 -20.52 5.95 -10.08
C ARG A 179 -20.98 7.33 -10.52
N LYS A 180 -21.14 8.27 -9.58
CA LYS A 180 -21.49 9.65 -9.85
C LYS A 180 -20.34 10.43 -10.52
N GLU A 181 -19.12 10.30 -10.01
CA GLU A 181 -17.95 11.04 -10.50
C GLU A 181 -17.35 10.42 -11.78
N LEU A 182 -17.23 9.09 -11.83
CA LEU A 182 -16.52 8.35 -12.87
C LEU A 182 -17.45 7.68 -13.90
N GLY A 183 -18.75 7.68 -13.64
CA GLY A 183 -19.78 7.11 -14.50
C GLY A 183 -20.29 5.73 -14.06
N THR A 184 -21.45 5.35 -14.58
CA THR A 184 -22.20 4.13 -14.19
C THR A 184 -21.58 2.82 -14.67
N ALA A 185 -20.50 2.88 -15.47
CA ALA A 185 -19.74 1.71 -15.88
C ALA A 185 -18.82 1.16 -14.78
N VAL A 186 -18.59 1.92 -13.70
CA VAL A 186 -17.84 1.45 -12.53
C VAL A 186 -18.60 0.30 -11.88
N LYS A 187 -17.90 -0.84 -11.72
CA LYS A 187 -18.38 -2.04 -11.04
C LYS A 187 -17.44 -2.39 -9.91
N GLN A 188 -18.01 -2.83 -8.79
CA GLN A 188 -17.26 -3.46 -7.72
C GLN A 188 -16.58 -4.75 -8.21
N MET A 189 -15.31 -4.93 -7.87
CA MET A 189 -14.51 -6.13 -8.13
C MET A 189 -14.15 -6.88 -6.84
N GLY A 190 -14.26 -6.21 -5.70
CA GLY A 190 -13.95 -6.76 -4.39
C GLY A 190 -14.11 -5.70 -3.31
N SER A 191 -14.29 -6.14 -2.07
CA SER A 191 -14.30 -5.28 -0.90
C SER A 191 -13.72 -6.00 0.31
N LYS A 192 -13.14 -5.23 1.21
CA LYS A 192 -12.76 -5.68 2.55
C LYS A 192 -13.19 -4.61 3.53
N ILE A 193 -13.95 -4.99 4.55
CA ILE A 193 -14.56 -4.10 5.54
C ILE A 193 -14.22 -4.69 6.90
N THR A 194 -13.54 -3.89 7.72
CA THR A 194 -13.10 -4.29 9.07
C THR A 194 -13.37 -3.16 10.05
N ALA A 195 -13.08 -3.37 11.34
CA ALA A 195 -13.17 -2.29 12.32
C ALA A 195 -12.13 -1.18 12.10
N GLU A 196 -11.04 -1.49 11.37
CA GLU A 196 -9.93 -0.58 11.10
C GLU A 196 -10.20 0.34 9.90
N GLY A 197 -11.02 -0.10 8.95
CA GLY A 197 -11.31 0.64 7.73
C GLY A 197 -11.91 -0.25 6.65
N LEU A 198 -11.91 0.27 5.42
CA LEU A 198 -12.38 -0.44 4.24
C LEU A 198 -11.40 -0.32 3.07
N SER A 199 -11.42 -1.33 2.21
CA SER A 199 -10.86 -1.26 0.86
C SER A 199 -11.94 -1.62 -0.15
N PHE A 200 -12.00 -0.89 -1.26
CA PHE A 200 -12.96 -1.09 -2.33
C PHE A 200 -12.24 -1.18 -3.68
N ASP A 201 -12.40 -2.33 -4.32
CA ASP A 201 -11.84 -2.59 -5.65
C ASP A 201 -12.90 -2.37 -6.70
N PHE A 202 -12.55 -1.66 -7.76
CA PHE A 202 -13.48 -1.33 -8.81
C PHE A 202 -12.84 -1.29 -10.20
N SER A 203 -13.65 -1.58 -11.22
CA SER A 203 -13.24 -1.55 -12.61
C SER A 203 -13.20 -0.11 -13.13
N TYR A 204 -12.00 0.38 -13.46
CA TYR A 204 -11.78 1.67 -14.09
C TYR A 204 -10.45 1.67 -14.89
N PRO A 205 -10.49 1.70 -16.24
CA PRO A 205 -9.29 1.56 -17.06
C PRO A 205 -8.41 2.81 -17.11
N TYR A 206 -8.95 3.97 -16.73
CA TYR A 206 -8.24 5.25 -16.83
C TYR A 206 -7.48 5.59 -15.53
N SER A 207 -6.57 6.55 -15.63
CA SER A 207 -5.99 7.21 -14.45
C SER A 207 -7.05 8.02 -13.73
N ILE A 208 -6.94 8.10 -12.40
CA ILE A 208 -7.80 8.97 -11.59
C ILE A 208 -7.00 10.19 -11.21
N ASP A 209 -7.53 11.37 -11.54
CA ASP A 209 -6.92 12.65 -11.18
C ASP A 209 -7.11 12.94 -9.67
N PRO A 210 -6.14 13.58 -9.00
CA PRO A 210 -6.29 14.01 -7.61
C PRO A 210 -7.58 14.80 -7.32
N SER A 211 -8.06 15.62 -8.26
CA SER A 211 -9.32 16.36 -8.16
C SER A 211 -10.54 15.44 -8.15
N GLN A 212 -10.55 14.36 -8.95
CA GLN A 212 -11.62 13.38 -8.94
C GLN A 212 -11.67 12.64 -7.60
N LEU A 213 -10.52 12.23 -7.06
CA LEU A 213 -10.47 11.62 -5.71
C LEU A 213 -11.02 12.57 -4.64
N THR A 214 -10.65 13.85 -4.72
CA THR A 214 -11.17 14.88 -3.82
C THR A 214 -12.70 14.99 -3.95
N ASN A 215 -13.23 15.02 -5.17
CA ASN A 215 -14.69 15.09 -5.42
C ASN A 215 -15.44 13.84 -4.92
N ILE A 216 -14.84 12.66 -5.05
CA ILE A 216 -15.38 11.40 -4.53
C ILE A 216 -15.48 11.48 -3.00
N GLU A 217 -14.39 11.85 -2.31
CA GLU A 217 -14.38 12.00 -0.86
C GLU A 217 -15.40 13.05 -0.37
N LEU A 218 -15.44 14.21 -1.03
CA LEU A 218 -16.42 15.27 -0.73
C LEU A 218 -17.85 14.78 -0.94
N THR A 219 -18.11 14.01 -2.00
CA THR A 219 -19.43 13.44 -2.26
C THR A 219 -19.84 12.45 -1.18
N CYS A 220 -18.94 11.56 -0.74
CA CYS A 220 -19.20 10.66 0.39
C CYS A 220 -19.55 11.44 1.67
N ASN A 221 -18.77 12.45 2.01
CA ASN A 221 -19.03 13.27 3.19
C ASN A 221 -20.32 14.10 3.07
N ASN A 222 -20.69 14.55 1.87
CA ASN A 222 -21.99 15.20 1.64
C ASN A 222 -23.16 14.23 1.85
N TYR A 223 -23.05 12.97 1.43
CA TYR A 223 -24.05 11.94 1.73
C TYR A 223 -24.15 11.62 3.23
N ILE A 224 -23.03 11.63 3.94
CA ILE A 224 -23.00 11.50 5.41
C ILE A 224 -23.70 12.68 6.08
N TYR A 225 -23.42 13.91 5.61
CA TYR A 225 -24.04 15.13 6.12
C TYR A 225 -25.55 15.20 5.87
N GLY A 226 -26.05 14.50 4.84
CA GLY A 226 -27.48 14.38 4.53
C GLY A 226 -28.32 13.74 5.65
N ARG A 227 -27.71 12.93 6.51
CA ARG A 227 -28.37 12.19 7.62
C ARG A 227 -29.50 11.29 7.13
N ASP A 228 -29.29 10.69 5.98
CA ASP A 228 -30.29 9.90 5.28
C ASP A 228 -30.48 8.54 5.96
N PRO A 229 -31.72 8.04 6.11
CA PRO A 229 -31.97 6.74 6.71
C PRO A 229 -31.47 5.61 5.80
N VAL A 230 -30.93 4.57 6.43
CA VAL A 230 -30.59 3.31 5.75
C VAL A 230 -31.74 2.34 5.94
N GLN A 231 -32.39 1.97 4.85
CA GLN A 231 -33.59 1.13 4.83
C GLN A 231 -33.23 -0.31 4.43
N PHE A 232 -33.91 -1.28 5.05
CA PHE A 232 -33.70 -2.70 4.85
C PHE A 232 -35.01 -3.37 4.47
N GLU A 233 -35.01 -4.15 3.40
CA GLU A 233 -36.19 -4.89 2.93
C GLU A 233 -35.78 -6.31 2.56
N GLU A 234 -36.52 -7.31 3.04
CA GLU A 234 -36.42 -8.68 2.54
C GLU A 234 -37.44 -8.90 1.42
N LEU A 235 -36.94 -9.26 0.25
CA LEU A 235 -37.75 -9.41 -0.96
C LEU A 235 -37.53 -10.80 -1.56
N ALA A 236 -38.54 -11.31 -2.25
CA ALA A 236 -38.33 -12.43 -3.15
C ALA A 236 -37.44 -11.98 -4.32
N LYS A 237 -36.63 -12.89 -4.88
CA LYS A 237 -35.66 -12.57 -5.93
C LYS A 237 -36.28 -11.90 -7.16
N ASP A 238 -37.51 -12.25 -7.51
CA ASP A 238 -38.29 -11.71 -8.63
C ASP A 238 -38.89 -10.31 -8.36
N GLN A 239 -38.90 -9.86 -7.09
CA GLN A 239 -39.39 -8.54 -6.68
C GLN A 239 -38.28 -7.49 -6.59
N VAL A 240 -37.02 -7.87 -6.81
CA VAL A 240 -35.88 -6.95 -6.78
C VAL A 240 -35.96 -5.97 -7.96
N PRO A 241 -35.91 -4.65 -7.72
CA PRO A 241 -35.92 -3.66 -8.79
C PRO A 241 -34.74 -3.84 -9.76
N SER A 242 -34.97 -3.61 -11.06
CA SER A 242 -33.90 -3.68 -12.07
C SER A 242 -32.79 -2.64 -11.87
N THR A 243 -33.06 -1.59 -11.11
CA THR A 243 -32.11 -0.55 -10.71
C THR A 243 -31.20 -0.96 -9.55
N CYS A 244 -31.57 -2.02 -8.81
CA CYS A 244 -30.79 -2.49 -7.68
C CYS A 244 -29.47 -3.06 -8.18
N ILE A 245 -28.36 -2.60 -7.62
CA ILE A 245 -27.04 -3.15 -7.95
C ILE A 245 -26.88 -4.48 -7.23
N HIS A 246 -26.56 -5.50 -7.99
CA HIS A 246 -26.28 -6.84 -7.50
C HIS A 246 -25.31 -7.52 -8.46
N GLN A 247 -24.50 -8.43 -7.94
CA GLN A 247 -23.78 -9.39 -8.76
C GLN A 247 -24.57 -10.69 -8.63
N PHE A 248 -25.46 -11.01 -9.59
CA PHE A 248 -26.12 -12.33 -9.58
C PHE A 248 -25.09 -13.40 -9.90
N ASP A 249 -24.36 -13.82 -8.87
CA ASP A 249 -23.80 -15.16 -8.79
C ASP A 249 -24.92 -16.10 -8.29
N ASP A 250 -24.84 -17.40 -8.59
CA ASP A 250 -25.76 -18.48 -8.14
C ASP A 250 -25.83 -18.69 -6.61
N LYS A 251 -25.47 -17.67 -5.82
CA LYS A 251 -25.26 -17.70 -4.36
C LYS A 251 -26.43 -17.15 -3.54
N TYR A 252 -27.43 -16.54 -4.17
CA TYR A 252 -28.60 -15.98 -3.47
C TYR A 252 -29.75 -17.00 -3.40
N GLY A 253 -30.29 -17.22 -2.20
CA GLY A 253 -31.50 -18.01 -2.00
C GLY A 253 -32.76 -17.30 -2.51
N ASP A 254 -33.92 -17.90 -2.27
CA ASP A 254 -35.22 -17.41 -2.76
C ASP A 254 -35.60 -16.02 -2.22
N LYS A 255 -35.09 -15.69 -1.04
CA LYS A 255 -35.21 -14.37 -0.43
C LYS A 255 -33.85 -13.68 -0.36
N VAL A 256 -33.86 -12.38 -0.66
CA VAL A 256 -32.67 -11.53 -0.62
C VAL A 256 -32.95 -10.29 0.22
N ARG A 257 -31.90 -9.78 0.86
CA ARG A 257 -31.96 -8.54 1.63
C ARG A 257 -31.43 -7.39 0.78
N MET A 258 -32.28 -6.39 0.57
CA MET A 258 -31.95 -5.16 -0.13
C MET A 258 -31.70 -4.04 0.87
N VAL A 259 -30.62 -3.29 0.66
CA VAL A 259 -30.26 -2.10 1.43
C VAL A 259 -30.43 -0.89 0.53
N THR A 260 -31.21 0.09 0.99
CA THR A 260 -31.47 1.32 0.23
C THR A 260 -31.14 2.55 1.07
N ILE A 261 -30.38 3.48 0.50
CA ILE A 261 -30.09 4.79 1.08
C ILE A 261 -30.75 5.85 0.19
N LYS A 262 -31.80 6.49 0.71
CA LYS A 262 -32.55 7.54 -0.01
C LYS A 262 -32.09 8.90 0.47
N GLY A 263 -31.62 9.75 -0.44
CA GLY A 263 -31.28 11.12 -0.17
C GLY A 263 -32.51 11.94 0.24
N SER A 264 -32.29 12.97 1.05
CA SER A 264 -33.30 13.92 1.52
C SER A 264 -34.19 14.55 0.43
N ASN A 265 -33.71 14.61 -0.82
CA ASN A 265 -34.47 15.09 -1.99
C ASN A 265 -35.32 14.00 -2.68
N GLY A 266 -35.42 12.80 -2.10
CA GLY A 266 -36.12 11.65 -2.66
C GLY A 266 -35.32 10.82 -3.67
N SER A 267 -34.08 11.20 -3.98
CA SER A 267 -33.21 10.41 -4.87
C SER A 267 -32.68 9.15 -4.19
N ILE A 268 -32.47 8.08 -4.95
CA ILE A 268 -31.79 6.88 -4.45
C ILE A 268 -30.28 7.12 -4.58
N LEU A 269 -29.57 7.20 -3.45
CA LEU A 269 -28.11 7.34 -3.44
C LEU A 269 -27.45 5.99 -3.74
N SER A 270 -27.90 4.95 -3.04
CA SER A 270 -27.47 3.56 -3.24
C SER A 270 -28.66 2.62 -2.99
N GLN A 271 -28.73 1.55 -3.78
CA GLN A 271 -29.71 0.48 -3.66
C GLN A 271 -29.04 -0.82 -4.10
N GLU A 272 -28.72 -1.69 -3.14
CA GLU A 272 -27.87 -2.86 -3.38
C GLU A 272 -28.37 -4.09 -2.62
N LEU A 273 -28.20 -5.28 -3.19
CA LEU A 273 -28.43 -6.52 -2.44
C LEU A 273 -27.26 -6.75 -1.48
N CYS A 274 -27.52 -6.66 -0.18
CA CYS A 274 -26.49 -6.76 0.84
C CYS A 274 -27.00 -7.43 2.13
N GLY A 275 -26.33 -8.52 2.50
CA GLY A 275 -26.52 -9.22 3.77
C GLY A 275 -25.60 -8.72 4.88
N GLY A 276 -25.02 -7.54 4.74
CA GLY A 276 -24.12 -6.92 5.72
C GLY A 276 -24.83 -6.29 6.91
N THR A 277 -24.06 -5.96 7.95
CA THR A 277 -24.56 -5.11 9.03
C THR A 277 -24.35 -3.65 8.67
N HIS A 278 -25.31 -2.80 9.01
CA HIS A 278 -25.31 -1.39 8.62
C HIS A 278 -25.74 -0.50 9.78
N VAL A 279 -25.28 0.75 9.75
CA VAL A 279 -25.84 1.81 10.60
C VAL A 279 -27.25 2.19 10.15
N GLN A 280 -28.05 2.75 11.06
CA GLN A 280 -29.43 3.14 10.78
C GLN A 280 -29.56 4.44 9.96
N SER A 281 -28.52 5.27 9.94
CA SER A 281 -28.48 6.51 9.17
C SER A 281 -27.04 6.86 8.78
N THR A 282 -26.86 7.56 7.66
CA THR A 282 -25.53 7.90 7.13
C THR A 282 -24.70 8.75 8.08
N ASN A 283 -25.32 9.56 8.94
CA ASN A 283 -24.61 10.43 9.88
C ASN A 283 -23.84 9.66 10.98
N PHE A 284 -24.20 8.40 11.25
CA PHE A 284 -23.44 7.56 12.19
C PHE A 284 -22.02 7.24 11.69
N ILE A 285 -21.73 7.46 10.40
CA ILE A 285 -20.38 7.30 9.85
C ILE A 285 -19.43 8.40 10.39
N GLY A 286 -19.97 9.58 10.68
CA GLY A 286 -19.19 10.73 11.14
C GLY A 286 -18.44 11.40 9.98
N VAL A 287 -17.26 10.88 9.65
CA VAL A 287 -16.42 11.38 8.57
C VAL A 287 -15.90 10.21 7.75
N PHE A 288 -15.66 10.44 6.46
CA PHE A 288 -15.03 9.49 5.56
C PHE A 288 -13.76 10.09 4.98
N HIS A 289 -12.67 9.34 5.00
CA HIS A 289 -11.38 9.79 4.48
C HIS A 289 -10.72 8.69 3.64
N ILE A 290 -10.34 9.02 2.41
CA ILE A 290 -9.57 8.18 1.50
C ILE A 290 -8.09 8.30 1.89
N THR A 291 -7.50 7.18 2.32
CA THR A 291 -6.08 7.12 2.67
C THR A 291 -5.20 6.84 1.46
N SER A 292 -5.72 6.08 0.49
CA SER A 292 -4.96 5.74 -0.73
C SER A 292 -5.89 5.42 -1.90
N CYS A 293 -5.38 5.63 -3.11
CA CYS A 293 -5.97 5.08 -4.33
C CYS A 293 -4.85 4.59 -5.25
N GLN A 294 -4.87 3.31 -5.60
CA GLN A 294 -3.83 2.67 -6.38
C GLN A 294 -4.36 1.72 -7.46
N SER A 295 -3.56 1.47 -8.49
CA SER A 295 -3.86 0.44 -9.49
C SER A 295 -3.38 -0.91 -8.99
N ILE A 296 -4.26 -1.92 -8.95
CA ILE A 296 -3.93 -3.27 -8.45
C ILE A 296 -3.94 -4.34 -9.54
N GLY A 297 -4.18 -3.95 -10.79
CA GLY A 297 -4.21 -4.82 -11.96
C GLY A 297 -4.64 -4.06 -13.21
N SER A 298 -4.72 -4.76 -14.34
CA SER A 298 -5.19 -4.17 -15.60
C SER A 298 -6.65 -3.70 -15.45
N GLY A 299 -6.86 -2.39 -15.44
CA GLY A 299 -8.18 -1.76 -15.34
C GLY A 299 -8.88 -1.89 -13.99
N ILE A 300 -8.16 -2.26 -12.92
CA ILE A 300 -8.72 -2.34 -11.56
C ILE A 300 -7.99 -1.35 -10.65
N LYS A 301 -8.78 -0.56 -9.93
CA LYS A 301 -8.31 0.38 -8.91
C LYS A 301 -8.80 -0.07 -7.53
N ARG A 302 -8.00 0.21 -6.51
CA ARG A 302 -8.33 0.03 -5.09
C ARG A 302 -8.31 1.38 -4.41
N ILE A 303 -9.40 1.73 -3.76
CA ILE A 303 -9.45 2.81 -2.76
C ILE A 303 -9.37 2.17 -1.38
N GLU A 304 -8.52 2.70 -0.52
CA GLU A 304 -8.53 2.43 0.91
C GLU A 304 -9.04 3.67 1.63
N ALA A 305 -9.87 3.45 2.64
CA ALA A 305 -10.50 4.53 3.39
C ALA A 305 -10.73 4.16 4.85
N ILE A 306 -10.79 5.18 5.69
CA ILE A 306 -11.09 5.12 7.11
C ILE A 306 -12.27 6.04 7.43
N THR A 307 -12.96 5.74 8.53
CA THR A 307 -14.15 6.49 8.94
C THR A 307 -14.14 6.83 10.43
N GLY A 308 -15.06 7.70 10.83
CA GLY A 308 -15.39 7.97 12.23
C GLY A 308 -14.16 8.27 13.09
N SER A 309 -13.99 7.49 14.16
CA SER A 309 -12.90 7.69 15.13
C SER A 309 -11.50 7.43 14.55
N LYS A 310 -11.36 6.52 13.58
CA LYS A 310 -10.07 6.24 12.92
C LYS A 310 -9.63 7.41 12.06
N ALA A 311 -10.54 7.99 11.28
CA ALA A 311 -10.29 9.21 10.54
C ALA A 311 -9.95 10.41 11.45
N LEU A 312 -10.65 10.55 12.58
CA LEU A 312 -10.32 11.60 13.55
C LEU A 312 -8.94 11.42 14.18
N ALA A 313 -8.55 10.18 14.49
CA ALA A 313 -7.20 9.87 14.98
C ALA A 313 -6.13 10.24 13.95
N TYR A 314 -6.34 9.87 12.69
CA TYR A 314 -5.46 10.23 11.57
C TYR A 314 -5.29 11.77 11.44
N TYR A 315 -6.38 12.54 11.50
CA TYR A 315 -6.27 14.00 11.42
C TYR A 315 -5.52 14.61 12.61
N ARG A 316 -5.64 14.02 13.81
CA ARG A 316 -4.87 14.47 14.99
C ARG A 316 -3.38 14.19 14.85
N GLU A 317 -3.02 13.04 14.27
CA GLU A 317 -1.63 12.72 13.97
C GLU A 317 -1.06 13.70 12.94
N LEU A 318 -1.81 13.98 11.87
CA LEU A 318 -1.42 14.97 10.86
C LEU A 318 -1.27 16.38 11.44
N GLU A 319 -2.21 16.81 12.28
CA GLU A 319 -2.13 18.11 12.98
C GLU A 319 -0.88 18.17 13.88
N HIS A 320 -0.55 17.09 14.57
CA HIS A 320 0.65 17.01 15.40
C HIS A 320 1.93 17.14 14.57
N GLU A 321 2.04 16.42 13.45
CA GLU A 321 3.19 16.50 12.54
C GLU A 321 3.35 17.90 11.95
N VAL A 322 2.24 18.53 11.54
CA VAL A 322 2.23 19.92 11.06
C VAL A 322 2.76 20.86 12.14
N HIS A 323 2.26 20.77 13.38
CA HIS A 323 2.73 21.62 14.47
C HIS A 323 4.21 21.40 14.78
N GLN A 324 4.72 20.16 14.71
CA GLN A 324 6.14 19.89 14.88
C GLN A 324 6.98 20.58 13.79
N LEU A 325 6.55 20.53 12.53
CA LEU A 325 7.22 21.22 11.43
C LEU A 325 7.21 22.74 11.60
N GLU A 326 6.07 23.31 12.00
CA GLU A 326 5.96 24.75 12.24
C GLU A 326 6.92 25.21 13.35
N GLN A 327 7.08 24.41 14.42
CA GLN A 327 8.03 24.70 15.51
C GLN A 327 9.48 24.58 15.05
N GLN A 328 9.85 23.48 14.38
CA GLN A 328 11.22 23.23 13.91
C GLN A 328 11.70 24.31 12.93
N LEU A 329 10.80 24.77 12.04
CA LEU A 329 11.10 25.78 11.04
C LEU A 329 10.80 27.21 11.53
N SER A 330 10.19 27.36 12.71
CA SER A 330 9.70 28.63 13.26
C SER A 330 8.86 29.41 12.23
N MET A 331 7.96 28.72 11.54
CA MET A 331 7.14 29.30 10.49
C MET A 331 5.78 28.62 10.34
N PRO A 332 4.73 29.35 9.91
CA PRO A 332 3.42 28.74 9.69
C PRO A 332 3.40 27.84 8.44
N LEU A 333 2.57 26.79 8.45
CA LEU A 333 2.45 25.77 7.41
C LEU A 333 2.26 26.38 6.02
N GLY A 334 1.40 27.39 5.91
CA GLY A 334 1.12 28.09 4.65
C GLY A 334 2.35 28.81 4.04
N LYS A 335 3.47 28.92 4.77
CA LYS A 335 4.73 29.50 4.28
C LYS A 335 5.83 28.47 4.02
N ILE A 336 5.66 27.22 4.48
CA ILE A 336 6.69 26.18 4.34
C ILE A 336 6.99 25.90 2.86
N SER A 337 5.97 25.74 2.02
CA SER A 337 6.16 25.47 0.58
C SER A 337 6.91 26.61 -0.13
N ASP A 338 6.51 27.85 0.12
CA ASP A 338 7.20 29.04 -0.43
C ASP A 338 8.66 29.14 0.04
N ALA A 339 8.89 28.85 1.32
CA ALA A 339 10.23 28.88 1.90
C ALA A 339 11.12 27.78 1.34
N TYR A 340 10.58 26.58 1.15
CA TYR A 340 11.26 25.48 0.49
C TYR A 340 11.63 25.84 -0.96
N GLN A 341 10.70 26.42 -1.72
CA GLN A 341 10.97 26.90 -3.08
C GLN A 341 12.04 28.01 -3.11
N LYS A 342 12.03 28.92 -2.14
CA LYS A 342 13.08 29.94 -1.99
C LYS A 342 14.43 29.32 -1.66
N LEU A 343 14.47 28.34 -0.76
CA LEU A 343 15.68 27.62 -0.38
C LEU A 343 16.29 26.91 -1.60
N LEU A 344 15.48 26.16 -2.37
CA LEU A 344 15.93 25.52 -3.61
C LEU A 344 16.50 26.53 -4.63
N LYS A 345 15.87 27.70 -4.76
CA LYS A 345 16.38 28.78 -5.63
C LYS A 345 17.68 29.39 -5.10
N GLN A 346 17.79 29.59 -3.79
CA GLN A 346 19.01 30.11 -3.16
C GLN A 346 20.16 29.12 -3.30
N ASP A 347 19.91 27.83 -3.11
CA ASP A 347 20.90 26.78 -3.24
C ASP A 347 21.45 26.69 -4.67
N ARG A 348 20.56 26.71 -5.67
CA ARG A 348 20.96 26.84 -7.09
C ARG A 348 21.78 28.11 -7.38
N ARG A 349 21.44 29.24 -6.76
CA ARG A 349 22.20 30.49 -6.90
C ARG A 349 23.59 30.41 -6.25
N LYS A 350 23.70 29.79 -5.07
CA LYS A 350 24.99 29.55 -4.42
C LYS A 350 25.88 28.64 -5.27
N GLY A 351 25.32 27.57 -5.84
CA GLY A 351 26.02 26.71 -6.79
C GLY A 351 26.58 27.48 -7.99
N THR A 352 25.76 28.31 -8.64
CA THR A 352 26.22 29.11 -9.80
C THR A 352 27.21 30.22 -9.41
N PHE A 353 27.08 30.82 -8.23
CA PHE A 353 28.07 31.77 -7.70
C PHE A 353 29.42 31.09 -7.44
N LEU A 354 29.40 29.91 -6.82
CA LEU A 354 30.59 29.12 -6.54
C LEU A 354 31.28 28.66 -7.84
N GLU A 355 30.52 28.23 -8.85
CA GLU A 355 31.04 27.95 -10.20
C GLU A 355 31.80 29.15 -10.78
N LYS A 356 31.20 30.35 -10.72
CA LYS A 356 31.81 31.58 -11.24
C LYS A 356 33.03 32.03 -10.42
N ALA A 357 32.98 31.92 -9.10
CA ALA A 357 34.10 32.28 -8.23
C ALA A 357 35.31 31.37 -8.47
N LEU A 358 35.07 30.07 -8.60
CA LEU A 358 36.09 29.08 -8.96
C LEU A 358 36.67 29.34 -10.35
N GLN A 359 35.83 29.70 -11.32
CA GLN A 359 36.26 30.08 -12.66
C GLN A 359 37.14 31.33 -12.66
N ALA A 360 36.81 32.34 -11.84
CA ALA A 360 37.46 33.64 -11.88
C ALA A 360 38.77 33.71 -11.08
N HIS A 361 38.92 32.91 -10.03
CA HIS A 361 40.05 33.06 -9.09
C HIS A 361 40.94 31.81 -9.01
N GLY A 362 40.49 30.68 -9.57
CA GLY A 362 41.07 29.40 -9.17
C GLY A 362 40.81 29.14 -7.69
N GLY A 363 40.78 27.87 -7.29
CA GLY A 363 40.66 27.54 -5.86
C GLY A 363 41.88 28.01 -5.06
N GLN A 364 41.89 27.70 -3.76
CA GLN A 364 43.03 27.96 -2.86
C GLN A 364 44.31 27.20 -3.25
N CYS A 365 44.25 26.19 -4.12
CA CYS A 365 45.42 25.41 -4.53
C CYS A 365 45.35 25.05 -6.02
N LEU A 366 46.07 25.82 -6.84
CA LEU A 366 46.43 25.48 -8.22
C LEU A 366 47.93 25.20 -8.25
N LYS A 367 48.32 23.95 -8.55
CA LYS A 367 49.70 23.61 -8.87
C LYS A 367 49.81 23.33 -10.34
N GLU A 368 50.91 23.80 -10.94
CA GLU A 368 51.19 23.60 -12.36
C GLU A 368 52.51 22.87 -12.54
N SER A 369 52.58 22.05 -13.60
CA SER A 369 53.81 21.40 -14.03
C SER A 369 53.77 21.17 -15.54
N THR A 370 54.94 20.92 -16.12
CA THR A 370 55.07 20.62 -17.55
C THR A 370 55.82 19.32 -17.72
N HIS A 371 55.20 18.34 -18.38
CA HIS A 371 55.79 17.03 -18.66
C HIS A 371 55.61 16.73 -20.14
N ASP A 372 56.69 16.33 -20.82
CA ASP A 372 56.70 15.98 -22.25
C ASP A 372 56.06 17.06 -23.16
N GLY A 373 56.24 18.32 -22.77
CA GLY A 373 55.65 19.48 -23.45
C GLY A 373 54.12 19.53 -23.41
N LEU A 374 53.50 18.96 -22.37
CA LEU A 374 52.09 19.14 -22.02
C LEU A 374 51.98 19.91 -20.70
N ARG A 375 51.02 20.83 -20.61
CA ARG A 375 50.75 21.60 -19.39
C ARG A 375 49.76 20.88 -18.49
N TYR A 376 50.18 20.55 -17.27
CA TYR A 376 49.35 19.90 -16.25
C TYR A 376 48.94 20.89 -15.17
N ILE A 377 47.68 20.80 -14.76
CA ILE A 377 47.12 21.53 -13.62
C ILE A 377 46.56 20.54 -12.60
N GLN A 378 46.87 20.79 -11.34
CA GLN A 378 46.20 20.19 -10.19
C GLN A 378 45.41 21.28 -9.49
N TRP A 379 44.10 21.08 -9.39
CA TRP A 379 43.16 21.99 -8.78
C TRP A 379 42.44 21.28 -7.64
N GLU A 380 42.54 21.83 -6.43
CA GLU A 380 41.76 21.39 -5.29
C GLU A 380 40.82 22.51 -4.82
N ALA A 381 39.55 22.16 -4.57
CA ALA A 381 38.57 23.09 -4.02
C ALA A 381 37.57 22.38 -3.11
N HIS A 382 37.10 23.06 -2.07
CA HIS A 382 36.03 22.57 -1.21
C HIS A 382 34.67 22.93 -1.82
N VAL A 383 34.06 21.99 -2.54
CA VAL A 383 32.76 22.13 -3.19
C VAL A 383 31.93 20.88 -2.92
N ILE A 384 30.87 21.08 -2.16
CA ILE A 384 30.03 19.99 -1.64
C ILE A 384 29.38 19.17 -2.77
N ASP A 385 28.97 19.81 -3.87
CA ASP A 385 28.44 19.13 -5.05
C ASP A 385 29.55 18.86 -6.10
N PRO A 386 29.97 17.60 -6.30
CA PRO A 386 30.97 17.26 -7.29
C PRO A 386 30.57 17.63 -8.72
N ASN A 387 29.27 17.70 -9.03
CA ASN A 387 28.81 18.11 -10.36
C ASN A 387 29.01 19.60 -10.62
N THR A 388 28.71 20.47 -9.65
CA THR A 388 29.07 21.90 -9.66
C THR A 388 30.56 22.08 -9.87
N TYR A 389 31.41 21.35 -9.13
CA TYR A 389 32.86 21.44 -9.31
C TYR A 389 33.34 20.97 -10.68
N ARG A 390 32.79 19.85 -11.18
CA ARG A 390 33.07 19.35 -12.53
C ARG A 390 32.74 20.37 -13.62
N LYS A 391 31.62 21.08 -13.48
CA LYS A 391 31.24 22.17 -14.40
C LYS A 391 32.23 23.34 -14.32
N ALA A 392 32.65 23.73 -13.12
CA ALA A 392 33.68 24.75 -12.93
C ALA A 392 35.00 24.37 -13.60
N CYS A 393 35.45 23.11 -13.47
CA CYS A 393 36.63 22.58 -14.14
C CYS A 393 36.52 22.70 -15.68
N LYS A 394 35.38 22.28 -16.25
CA LYS A 394 35.14 22.42 -17.70
C LYS A 394 35.14 23.86 -18.17
N ALA A 395 34.51 24.76 -17.41
CA ALA A 395 34.47 26.19 -17.74
C ALA A 395 35.87 26.83 -17.67
N TYR A 396 36.68 26.44 -16.67
CA TYR A 396 38.06 26.89 -16.53
C TYR A 396 38.92 26.44 -17.73
N LEU A 397 38.84 25.17 -18.13
CA LEU A 397 39.51 24.65 -19.33
C LEU A 397 39.08 25.39 -20.61
N GLY A 398 37.81 25.77 -20.71
CA GLY A 398 37.32 26.57 -21.85
C GLY A 398 37.96 27.95 -21.97
N ASN A 399 38.37 28.56 -20.85
CA ASN A 399 39.05 29.86 -20.81
C ASN A 399 40.58 29.75 -20.90
N HIS A 400 41.12 28.57 -20.64
CA HIS A 400 42.55 28.28 -20.60
C HIS A 400 42.87 27.09 -21.54
N PRO A 401 42.77 27.31 -22.87
CA PRO A 401 42.93 26.24 -23.86
C PRO A 401 44.36 25.69 -23.95
N ASP A 402 45.31 26.35 -23.28
CA ASP A 402 46.71 25.96 -23.16
C ASP A 402 46.96 24.92 -22.05
N ILE A 403 45.93 24.55 -21.28
CA ILE A 403 45.99 23.44 -20.33
C ILE A 403 45.69 22.13 -21.05
N ASP A 404 46.63 21.19 -20.99
CA ASP A 404 46.50 19.89 -21.61
C ASP A 404 45.86 18.85 -20.70
N VAL A 405 46.14 18.91 -19.40
CA VAL A 405 45.63 17.95 -18.42
C VAL A 405 45.24 18.68 -17.13
N LEU A 406 44.04 18.40 -16.62
CA LEU A 406 43.55 18.96 -15.36
C LEU A 406 43.07 17.86 -14.41
N TRP A 407 43.77 17.74 -13.29
CA TRP A 407 43.37 16.97 -12.11
C TRP A 407 42.57 17.87 -11.19
N GLY A 408 41.27 17.60 -11.02
CA GLY A 408 40.40 18.33 -10.10
C GLY A 408 40.04 17.46 -8.89
N ALA A 409 40.10 17.99 -7.68
CA ALA A 409 39.63 17.30 -6.48
C ALA A 409 38.66 18.17 -5.67
N THR A 410 37.60 17.53 -5.18
CA THR A 410 36.65 18.17 -4.28
C THR A 410 36.07 17.21 -3.25
N GLN A 411 35.65 17.74 -2.12
CA GLN A 411 35.28 16.99 -0.92
C GLN A 411 33.80 17.18 -0.59
N ASP A 412 33.18 16.11 -0.07
CA ASP A 412 31.80 16.14 0.42
C ASP A 412 31.64 16.91 1.75
N ASN A 413 30.39 17.09 2.17
CA ASN A 413 30.04 17.84 3.39
C ASN A 413 30.57 17.20 4.68
N GLU A 414 30.70 15.87 4.69
CA GLU A 414 31.13 15.10 5.86
C GLU A 414 32.66 14.97 5.92
N GLY A 415 33.38 15.50 4.93
CA GLY A 415 34.84 15.47 4.85
C GLY A 415 35.43 14.08 4.61
N SER A 416 34.59 13.06 4.41
CA SER A 416 35.03 11.66 4.42
C SER A 416 35.41 11.15 3.02
N ILE A 417 34.80 11.73 1.97
CA ILE A 417 34.99 11.30 0.59
C ILE A 417 35.45 12.47 -0.28
N VAL A 418 36.50 12.21 -1.06
CA VAL A 418 37.01 13.13 -2.08
C VAL A 418 36.69 12.57 -3.46
N THR A 419 36.00 13.35 -4.28
CA THR A 419 35.79 13.06 -5.69
C THR A 419 36.90 13.72 -6.50
N VAL A 420 37.57 12.90 -7.31
CA VAL A 420 38.64 13.32 -8.20
C VAL A 420 38.18 13.20 -9.64
N PHE A 421 38.46 14.24 -10.41
CA PHE A 421 38.19 14.37 -11.83
C PHE A 421 39.50 14.50 -12.59
N LEU A 422 39.57 13.92 -13.77
CA LEU A 422 40.65 14.14 -14.71
C LEU A 422 40.09 14.50 -16.07
N PHE A 423 40.61 15.58 -16.65
CA PHE A 423 40.29 16.05 -17.98
C PHE A 423 41.56 16.06 -18.83
N CYS A 424 41.47 15.58 -20.06
CA CYS A 424 42.57 15.57 -21.01
C CYS A 424 42.17 16.25 -22.32
N SER A 425 43.02 17.15 -22.81
CA SER A 425 42.89 17.78 -24.13
C SER A 425 43.13 16.76 -25.24
N GLN A 426 42.72 17.08 -26.47
CA GLN A 426 43.03 16.21 -27.62
C GLN A 426 44.54 16.08 -27.87
N ALA A 427 45.33 17.11 -27.54
CA ALA A 427 46.79 17.05 -27.66
C ALA A 427 47.39 16.08 -26.63
N ALA A 428 46.88 16.06 -25.40
CA ALA A 428 47.28 15.10 -24.38
C ALA A 428 46.93 13.66 -24.80
N ILE A 429 45.72 13.44 -25.32
CA ILE A 429 45.27 12.13 -25.81
C ILE A 429 46.13 11.65 -26.98
N ALA A 430 46.47 12.53 -27.92
CA ALA A 430 47.33 12.20 -29.06
C ALA A 430 48.76 11.83 -28.63
N LYS A 431 49.26 12.39 -27.52
CA LYS A 431 50.53 12.01 -26.89
C LYS A 431 50.44 10.79 -25.96
N GLY A 432 49.27 10.15 -25.86
CA GLY A 432 49.08 8.90 -25.14
C GLY A 432 48.53 9.04 -23.72
N VAL A 433 48.23 10.24 -23.24
CA VAL A 433 47.61 10.44 -21.92
C VAL A 433 46.12 10.06 -22.00
N GLN A 434 45.68 9.14 -21.15
CA GLN A 434 44.32 8.60 -21.17
C GLN A 434 43.65 8.81 -19.82
N ALA A 435 42.66 9.72 -19.72
CA ALA A 435 42.07 10.08 -18.44
C ALA A 435 41.54 8.85 -17.66
N GLY A 436 40.90 7.91 -18.36
CA GLY A 436 40.42 6.65 -17.77
C GLY A 436 41.50 5.80 -17.12
N ALA A 437 42.67 5.66 -17.77
CA ALA A 437 43.77 4.85 -17.27
C ALA A 437 44.46 5.52 -16.07
N GLU A 438 44.67 6.82 -16.15
CA GLU A 438 45.28 7.63 -15.07
C GLU A 438 44.42 7.64 -13.80
N ILE A 439 43.09 7.83 -13.95
CA ILE A 439 42.16 7.76 -12.83
C ILE A 439 42.11 6.36 -12.22
N GLN A 440 42.18 5.29 -13.04
CA GLN A 440 42.25 3.93 -12.52
C GLN A 440 43.52 3.69 -11.70
N ALA A 441 44.67 4.17 -12.19
CA ALA A 441 45.93 4.07 -11.47
C ALA A 441 45.89 4.84 -10.14
N PHE A 442 45.36 6.07 -10.14
CA PHE A 442 45.18 6.86 -8.92
C PHE A 442 44.22 6.19 -7.95
N ALA A 443 43.05 5.75 -8.41
CA ALA A 443 42.06 5.08 -7.58
C ALA A 443 42.62 3.81 -6.95
N ALA A 444 43.39 3.01 -7.70
CA ALA A 444 44.03 1.80 -7.19
C ALA A 444 45.02 2.09 -6.05
N ARG A 445 45.82 3.16 -6.14
CA ARG A 445 46.70 3.60 -5.02
C ARG A 445 45.89 3.94 -3.78
N CYS A 446 44.73 4.55 -3.97
CA CYS A 446 43.81 4.90 -2.89
C CYS A 446 42.88 3.74 -2.46
N ALA A 447 43.17 2.49 -2.87
CA ALA A 447 42.33 1.32 -2.61
C ALA A 447 40.85 1.49 -3.05
N SER A 448 40.63 2.22 -4.14
CA SER A 448 39.31 2.51 -4.72
C SER A 448 39.24 2.11 -6.19
N LYS A 449 38.06 2.29 -6.80
CA LYS A 449 37.81 2.10 -8.21
C LYS A 449 37.45 3.42 -8.87
N GLY A 450 37.87 3.57 -10.12
CA GLY A 450 37.61 4.73 -10.96
C GLY A 450 37.45 4.32 -12.41
N GLY A 451 36.96 5.25 -13.23
CA GLY A 451 36.85 4.99 -14.66
C GLY A 451 36.34 6.18 -15.45
N GLY A 452 36.47 6.07 -16.77
CA GLY A 452 36.00 7.08 -17.70
C GLY A 452 36.51 6.84 -19.11
N LYS A 453 36.29 7.86 -19.94
CA LYS A 453 36.73 7.91 -21.33
C LYS A 453 38.15 8.53 -21.43
N PRO A 454 38.80 8.46 -22.61
CA PRO A 454 40.08 9.12 -22.86
C PRO A 454 40.16 10.59 -22.45
N ASP A 455 39.08 11.34 -22.65
CA ASP A 455 38.98 12.79 -22.42
C ASP A 455 38.52 13.18 -21.02
N PHE A 456 37.85 12.26 -20.32
CA PHE A 456 37.32 12.52 -18.99
C PHE A 456 37.12 11.26 -18.17
N ALA A 457 37.58 11.29 -16.92
CA ALA A 457 37.35 10.22 -15.96
C ALA A 457 37.21 10.75 -14.53
N SER A 458 36.66 9.91 -13.65
CA SER A 458 36.48 10.24 -12.25
C SER A 458 36.55 9.04 -11.32
N CYS A 459 36.89 9.29 -10.06
CA CYS A 459 36.79 8.33 -8.96
C CYS A 459 36.39 9.03 -7.67
N SER A 460 35.96 8.24 -6.68
CA SER A 460 35.76 8.70 -5.31
C SER A 460 36.68 7.91 -4.38
N VAL A 461 37.38 8.61 -3.49
CA VAL A 461 38.40 8.03 -2.59
C VAL A 461 38.18 8.53 -1.17
N ALA A 462 38.63 7.77 -0.17
CA ALA A 462 38.61 8.22 1.22
C ALA A 462 39.62 9.36 1.42
N GLU A 463 39.27 10.37 2.23
CA GLU A 463 40.12 11.56 2.47
C GLU A 463 41.53 11.20 2.96
N ALA A 464 41.65 10.21 3.85
CA ALA A 464 42.93 9.76 4.38
C ALA A 464 43.87 9.23 3.28
N ALA A 465 43.33 8.45 2.34
CA ALA A 465 44.09 7.91 1.21
C ALA A 465 44.39 9.01 0.18
N PHE A 466 43.44 9.92 -0.06
CA PHE A 466 43.65 11.09 -0.92
C PHE A 466 44.85 11.93 -0.47
N LYS A 467 44.92 12.28 0.81
CA LYS A 467 46.02 13.10 1.38
C LYS A 467 47.41 12.45 1.21
N GLN A 468 47.50 11.13 1.14
CA GLN A 468 48.76 10.40 0.96
C GLN A 468 49.29 10.45 -0.48
N HIS A 469 48.41 10.51 -1.48
CA HIS A 469 48.78 10.35 -2.89
C HIS A 469 48.57 11.59 -3.75
N TRP A 470 47.72 12.52 -3.33
CA TRP A 470 47.39 13.71 -4.12
C TRP A 470 48.58 14.67 -4.26
N GLY A 471 49.38 14.83 -3.21
CA GLY A 471 50.49 15.79 -3.21
C GLY A 471 51.57 15.53 -4.27
N THR A 472 51.68 14.28 -4.75
CA THR A 472 52.66 13.83 -5.75
C THR A 472 52.00 13.49 -7.09
N ILE A 473 50.76 13.90 -7.34
CA ILE A 473 50.05 13.51 -8.57
C ILE A 473 50.65 14.11 -9.85
N LEU A 474 51.37 15.22 -9.71
CA LEU A 474 52.06 15.93 -10.79
C LEU A 474 53.56 15.61 -10.85
N SER A 475 54.08 14.72 -10.01
CA SER A 475 55.48 14.28 -10.01
C SER A 475 55.57 12.82 -10.40
#